data_AF-A0A2E7K5S1-F1
#
_entry.id   AF-A0A2E7K5S1-F1
#
_cell.length_a   1.000
_cell.length_b   1.000
_cell.length_c   1.000
_cell.angle_alpha   90.00
_cell.angle_beta   90.00
_cell.angle_gamma   90.00
#
_symmetry.space_group_name_H-M   'P 1'
#
loop_
_entity.id
_entity.type
_entity.pdbx_description
1 polymer ?
#
loop_
_entity_poly.entity_id
_entity_poly.type
_entity_poly.pdbx_seq_one_letter_code
_entity_poly.pdbx_strand_id
1 'polypeptide(L)'
;MNMDSFIQDPTTWVAAAFVLFVIAFIKFALRPITRMLDQRSDIIKNELDEAVRLREEAQAILADYQKKQREANEEAERILATAKSEASRMQQEAEKTLKDAIERRVAMANDKIARAESKALEEVQENVVEIAVNAARSIILEHMEDASDDELIRLAIDDIDRIVH
;
A
#
# COMPACT_ATOMS: atom_id res chain seq x y z
N MET A 1 24.56 45.10 -105.59
CA MET A 1 23.63 45.39 -104.47
C MET A 1 22.42 44.52 -104.72
N ASN A 2 22.51 43.23 -104.38
CA ASN A 2 21.44 42.29 -104.65
C ASN A 2 20.97 41.76 -103.30
N MET A 3 20.19 42.58 -102.60
CA MET A 3 19.47 42.16 -101.40
C MET A 3 18.39 41.11 -101.76
N ASP A 4 18.04 41.00 -103.04
CA ASP A 4 16.91 40.20 -103.53
C ASP A 4 17.21 38.69 -103.66
N SER A 5 18.46 38.28 -103.92
CA SER A 5 18.81 36.85 -104.03
C SER A 5 18.99 36.15 -102.68
N PHE A 6 19.35 36.90 -101.63
CA PHE A 6 19.49 36.37 -100.27
C PHE A 6 18.12 36.05 -99.64
N ILE A 7 17.06 36.76 -100.06
CA ILE A 7 15.69 36.55 -99.57
C ILE A 7 14.96 35.45 -100.35
N GLN A 8 15.40 35.12 -101.58
CA GLN A 8 14.81 34.04 -102.40
C GLN A 8 15.50 32.68 -102.24
N ASP A 9 16.61 32.60 -101.50
CA ASP A 9 17.30 31.33 -101.25
C ASP A 9 16.54 30.47 -100.21
N PRO A 10 16.15 29.22 -100.53
CA PRO A 10 15.42 28.35 -99.59
C PRO A 10 16.14 28.13 -98.25
N THR A 11 17.47 28.21 -98.24
CA THR A 11 18.30 28.02 -97.04
C THR A 11 18.14 29.15 -96.03
N THR A 12 17.93 30.40 -96.46
CA THR A 12 17.73 31.54 -95.55
C THR A 12 16.36 31.49 -94.91
N TRP A 13 15.32 31.04 -95.63
CA TRP A 13 13.99 30.82 -95.08
C TRP A 13 13.97 29.66 -94.08
N VAL A 14 14.67 28.56 -94.37
CA VAL A 14 14.83 27.43 -93.42
C VAL A 14 15.59 27.87 -92.17
N ALA A 15 16.65 28.68 -92.30
CA ALA A 15 17.38 29.22 -91.16
C ALA A 15 16.50 30.16 -90.32
N ALA A 16 15.72 31.05 -90.95
CA ALA A 16 14.78 31.93 -90.25
C ALA A 16 13.68 31.14 -89.51
N ALA A 17 13.12 30.10 -90.14
CA ALA A 17 12.14 29.21 -89.51
C ALA A 17 12.76 28.41 -88.36
N PHE A 18 14.00 27.95 -88.48
CA PHE A 18 14.73 27.26 -87.41
C PHE A 18 14.97 28.19 -86.22
N VAL A 19 15.42 29.42 -86.45
CA VAL A 19 15.61 30.42 -85.38
C VAL A 19 14.27 30.73 -84.69
N LEU A 20 13.20 30.93 -85.46
CA LEU A 20 11.86 31.15 -84.91
C LEU A 20 11.39 29.95 -84.07
N PHE A 21 11.61 28.73 -84.55
CA PHE A 21 11.29 27.50 -83.84
C PHE A 21 12.09 27.36 -82.55
N VAL A 22 13.39 27.64 -82.56
CA VAL A 22 14.26 27.59 -81.37
C VAL A 22 13.79 28.59 -80.32
N ILE A 23 13.46 29.82 -80.73
CA ILE A 23 12.93 30.85 -79.81
C ILE A 23 11.59 30.41 -79.21
N ALA A 24 10.69 29.86 -80.03
CA ALA A 24 9.42 29.31 -79.54
C ALA A 24 9.66 28.13 -78.58
N PHE A 25 10.53 27.19 -78.93
CA PHE A 25 10.86 26.02 -78.13
C PHE A 25 11.47 26.39 -76.78
N ILE A 26 12.45 27.29 -76.75
CA ILE A 26 13.06 27.79 -75.50
C ILE A 26 11.99 28.44 -74.61
N LYS A 27 11.09 29.26 -75.19
CA LYS A 27 10.05 29.94 -74.44
C LYS A 27 8.98 29.00 -73.88
N PHE A 28 8.60 27.96 -74.62
CA PHE A 28 7.51 27.05 -74.26
C PHE A 28 7.96 25.79 -73.51
N ALA A 29 9.12 25.21 -73.84
CA ALA A 29 9.58 23.93 -73.30
C ALA A 29 10.48 24.06 -72.07
N LEU A 30 11.30 25.12 -71.94
CA LEU A 30 12.20 25.24 -70.77
C LEU A 30 11.43 25.47 -69.48
N ARG A 31 10.42 26.35 -69.49
CA ARG A 31 9.61 26.67 -68.30
C ARG A 31 8.94 25.46 -67.64
N PRO A 32 8.24 24.55 -68.36
CA PRO A 32 7.66 23.36 -67.73
C PRO A 32 8.73 22.38 -67.23
N ILE A 33 9.86 22.25 -67.94
CA ILE A 33 10.96 21.34 -67.51
C ILE A 33 11.59 21.83 -66.22
N THR A 34 11.93 23.12 -66.11
CA THR A 34 12.51 23.66 -64.88
C THR A 34 11.53 23.58 -63.72
N ARG A 35 10.25 23.93 -63.95
CA ARG A 35 9.20 23.79 -62.92
C ARG A 35 9.04 22.37 -62.40
N MET A 36 9.14 21.36 -63.27
CA MET A 36 9.04 19.96 -62.86
C MET A 36 10.25 19.52 -62.03
N LEU A 37 11.45 20.00 -62.37
CA LEU A 37 12.67 19.76 -61.58
C LEU A 37 12.63 20.47 -60.22
N ASP A 38 12.16 21.72 -60.20
CA ASP A 38 11.96 22.50 -58.96
C ASP A 38 10.93 21.80 -58.07
N GLN A 39 9.77 21.41 -58.62
CA GLN A 39 8.74 20.69 -57.88
C GLN A 39 9.26 19.36 -57.29
N ARG A 40 10.05 18.59 -58.04
CA ARG A 40 10.69 17.37 -57.52
C ARG A 40 11.68 17.68 -56.41
N SER A 41 12.47 18.75 -56.56
CA SER A 41 13.44 19.17 -55.55
C SER A 41 12.74 19.59 -54.26
N ASP A 42 11.63 20.31 -54.36
CA ASP A 42 10.84 20.75 -53.21
C ASP A 42 10.15 19.57 -52.51
N ILE A 43 9.63 18.59 -53.26
CA ILE A 43 9.08 17.36 -52.68
C ILE A 43 10.16 16.62 -51.89
N ILE A 44 11.34 16.40 -52.48
CA ILE A 44 12.44 15.68 -51.81
C ILE A 44 12.91 16.43 -50.55
N LYS A 45 13.01 17.76 -50.61
CA LYS A 45 13.34 18.58 -49.44
C LYS A 45 12.30 18.41 -48.34
N ASN A 46 11.02 18.52 -48.67
CA ASN A 46 9.94 18.38 -47.69
C ASN A 46 9.92 16.98 -47.07
N GLU A 47 10.12 15.91 -47.86
CA GLU A 47 10.22 14.54 -47.37
C GLU A 47 11.42 14.35 -46.45
N LEU A 48 12.57 14.95 -46.77
CA LEU A 48 13.77 14.89 -45.93
C LEU A 48 13.57 15.65 -44.61
N ASP A 49 12.99 16.86 -44.67
CA ASP A 49 12.69 17.67 -43.48
C ASP A 49 11.69 16.95 -42.58
N GLU A 50 10.66 16.32 -43.16
CA GLU A 50 9.70 15.50 -42.43
C GLU A 50 10.36 14.27 -41.81
N ALA A 51 11.24 13.58 -42.53
CA ALA A 51 11.98 12.44 -41.99
C ALA A 51 12.89 12.83 -40.82
N VAL A 52 13.55 14.00 -40.90
CA VAL A 52 14.35 14.54 -39.79
C VAL A 52 13.47 14.85 -38.59
N ARG A 53 12.35 15.56 -38.81
CA ARG A 53 11.39 15.87 -37.73
C ARG A 53 10.86 14.61 -37.05
N LEU A 54 10.44 13.60 -37.83
CA LEU A 54 9.95 12.33 -37.30
C LEU A 54 11.02 11.59 -36.51
N ARG A 55 12.27 11.63 -36.96
CA ARG A 55 13.39 11.04 -36.22
C ARG A 55 13.62 11.77 -34.90
N GLU A 56 13.60 13.09 -34.89
CA GLU A 56 13.76 13.89 -33.67
C GLU A 56 12.62 13.63 -32.67
N GLU A 57 11.38 13.57 -33.15
CA GLU A 57 10.22 13.20 -32.34
C GLU A 57 10.35 11.79 -31.76
N ALA A 58 10.76 10.81 -32.57
CA ALA A 58 10.99 9.44 -32.10
C ALA A 58 12.10 9.36 -31.04
N GLN A 59 13.18 10.13 -31.22
CA GLN A 59 14.26 10.22 -30.23
C GLN A 59 13.79 10.89 -28.93
N ALA A 60 12.98 11.95 -29.02
CA ALA A 60 12.40 12.61 -27.85
C ALA A 60 11.46 11.68 -27.09
N ILE A 61 10.58 10.97 -27.80
CA ILE A 61 9.68 9.97 -27.22
C ILE A 61 10.48 8.86 -26.53
N LEU A 62 11.52 8.32 -27.19
CA LEU A 62 12.37 7.28 -26.59
C LEU A 62 13.04 7.77 -25.29
N ALA A 63 13.56 9.00 -25.29
CA ALA A 63 14.18 9.59 -24.11
C ALA A 63 13.17 9.77 -22.96
N ASP A 64 11.94 10.21 -23.27
CA ASP A 64 10.86 10.34 -22.29
C ASP A 64 10.43 8.98 -21.73
N TYR A 65 10.29 7.96 -22.59
CA TYR A 65 9.99 6.60 -22.14
C TYR A 65 11.08 6.03 -21.24
N GLN A 66 12.35 6.20 -21.59
CA GLN A 66 13.46 5.76 -20.75
C GLN A 66 13.50 6.50 -19.42
N LYS A 67 13.17 7.79 -19.41
CA LYS A 67 13.05 8.59 -18.18
C LYS A 67 11.91 8.06 -17.31
N LYS A 68 10.71 7.92 -17.86
CA LYS A 68 9.54 7.37 -17.16
C LYS A 68 9.79 5.96 -16.63
N GLN A 69 10.50 5.12 -17.39
CA GLN A 69 10.86 3.78 -16.95
C GLN A 69 11.78 3.83 -15.72
N ARG A 70 12.80 4.69 -15.71
CA ARG A 70 13.67 4.89 -14.54
C ARG A 70 12.89 5.41 -13.34
N GLU A 71 12.06 6.43 -13.54
CA GLU A 71 11.21 7.00 -12.48
C GLU A 71 10.25 5.96 -11.89
N ALA A 72 9.63 5.13 -12.74
CA ALA A 72 8.75 4.05 -12.31
C ALA A 72 9.50 2.97 -11.51
N ASN A 73 10.72 2.60 -11.92
CA ASN A 73 11.55 1.65 -11.19
C ASN A 73 11.96 2.21 -9.82
N GLU A 74 12.41 3.47 -9.77
CA GLU A 74 12.76 4.14 -8.51
C GLU A 74 11.54 4.25 -7.57
N GLU A 75 10.37 4.56 -8.11
CA GLU A 75 9.13 4.61 -7.32
C GLU A 75 8.75 3.22 -6.79
N ALA A 76 8.87 2.18 -7.60
CA ALA A 76 8.63 0.81 -7.16
C ALA A 76 9.59 0.39 -6.04
N GLU A 77 10.87 0.75 -6.15
CA GLU A 77 11.86 0.53 -5.08
C GLU A 77 11.51 1.29 -3.81
N ARG A 78 11.09 2.56 -3.91
CA ARG A 78 10.61 3.36 -2.77
C ARG A 78 9.39 2.76 -2.09
N ILE A 79 8.41 2.28 -2.88
CA ILE A 79 7.22 1.61 -2.36
C ILE A 79 7.62 0.34 -1.61
N LEU A 80 8.50 -0.49 -2.19
CA LEU A 80 8.97 -1.72 -1.54
C LEU A 80 9.75 -1.44 -0.26
N ALA A 81 10.60 -0.42 -0.23
CA ALA A 81 11.34 -0.01 0.95
C ALA A 81 10.40 0.46 2.07
N THR A 82 9.43 1.31 1.73
CA THR A 82 8.41 1.80 2.66
C THR A 82 7.58 0.65 3.22
N ALA A 83 7.07 -0.24 2.35
CA ALA A 83 6.28 -1.39 2.77
C ALA A 83 7.05 -2.32 3.71
N LYS A 84 8.34 -2.58 3.45
CA LYS A 84 9.19 -3.37 4.35
C LYS A 84 9.39 -2.69 5.70
N SER A 85 9.64 -1.38 5.70
CA SER A 85 9.80 -0.61 6.93
C SER A 85 8.51 -0.61 7.76
N GLU A 86 7.36 -0.40 7.11
CA GLU A 86 6.05 -0.44 7.78
C GLU A 86 5.72 -1.83 8.31
N ALA A 87 5.98 -2.89 7.54
CA ALA A 87 5.78 -4.26 7.99
C ALA A 87 6.65 -4.57 9.24
N SER A 88 7.92 -4.16 9.23
CA SER A 88 8.80 -4.31 10.40
C SER A 88 8.28 -3.53 11.61
N ARG A 89 7.80 -2.30 11.41
CA ARG A 89 7.22 -1.47 12.48
C ARG A 89 5.97 -2.12 13.06
N MET A 90 5.07 -2.59 12.20
CA MET A 90 3.84 -3.29 12.61
C MET A 90 4.16 -4.58 13.36
N GLN A 91 5.15 -5.35 12.93
CA GLN A 91 5.57 -6.56 13.63
C GLN A 91 6.07 -6.23 15.05
N GLN A 92 6.95 -5.24 15.19
CA GLN A 92 7.46 -4.84 16.51
C GLN A 92 6.36 -4.32 17.42
N GLU A 93 5.42 -3.53 16.89
CA GLU A 93 4.28 -3.01 17.63
C GLU A 93 3.31 -4.13 18.06
N ALA A 94 3.07 -5.11 17.18
CA ALA A 94 2.27 -6.29 17.48
C ALA A 94 2.93 -7.18 18.54
N GLU A 95 4.24 -7.43 18.44
CA GLU A 95 5.01 -8.20 19.42
C GLU A 95 4.96 -7.53 20.80
N LYS A 96 5.18 -6.21 20.87
CA LYS A 96 5.07 -5.44 22.10
C LYS A 96 3.67 -5.54 22.70
N THR A 97 2.64 -5.28 21.89
CA THR A 97 1.24 -5.32 22.35
C THR A 97 0.86 -6.72 22.83
N LEU A 98 1.32 -7.77 22.15
CA LEU A 98 1.08 -9.15 22.52
C LEU A 98 1.76 -9.48 23.85
N LYS A 99 3.02 -9.06 24.04
CA LYS A 99 3.74 -9.25 25.30
C LYS A 99 3.01 -8.58 26.47
N ASP A 100 2.62 -7.32 26.31
CA ASP A 100 1.85 -6.58 27.32
C ASP A 100 0.50 -7.26 27.61
N ALA A 101 -0.17 -7.80 26.58
CA ALA A 101 -1.42 -8.54 26.75
C ALA A 101 -1.22 -9.87 27.51
N ILE A 102 -0.14 -10.59 27.23
CA ILE A 102 0.23 -11.82 27.94
C ILE A 102 0.53 -11.51 29.41
N GLU A 103 1.36 -10.51 29.69
CA GLU A 103 1.71 -10.12 31.06
C GLU A 103 0.46 -9.74 31.87
N ARG A 104 -0.45 -8.95 31.30
CA ARG A 104 -1.74 -8.63 31.95
C ARG A 104 -2.61 -9.87 32.18
N ARG A 105 -2.68 -10.79 31.21
CA ARG A 105 -3.45 -12.04 31.37
C ARG A 105 -2.88 -12.92 32.46
N VAL A 106 -1.56 -13.03 32.56
CA VAL A 106 -0.89 -13.79 33.62
C VAL A 106 -1.17 -13.15 34.98
N ALA A 107 -1.04 -11.83 35.10
CA ALA A 107 -1.36 -11.11 36.34
C ALA A 107 -2.82 -11.34 36.78
N MET A 108 -3.77 -11.23 35.85
CA MET A 108 -5.19 -11.52 36.13
C MET A 108 -5.44 -12.97 36.52
N ALA A 109 -4.73 -13.93 35.92
CA ALA A 109 -4.86 -15.34 36.26
C ALA A 109 -4.33 -15.61 37.68
N ASN A 110 -3.17 -15.06 38.03
CA ASN A 110 -2.58 -15.18 39.37
C ASN A 110 -3.49 -14.56 40.43
N ASP A 111 -4.06 -13.39 40.15
CA ASP A 111 -5.00 -12.71 41.04
C ASP A 111 -6.33 -13.49 41.21
N LYS A 112 -6.80 -14.17 40.15
CA LYS A 112 -7.92 -15.12 40.27
C LYS A 112 -7.57 -16.35 41.11
N ILE A 113 -6.37 -16.90 40.94
CA ILE A 113 -5.89 -18.05 41.73
C ILE A 113 -5.81 -17.66 43.21
N ALA A 114 -5.18 -16.54 43.54
CA ALA A 114 -5.07 -16.06 44.91
C ALA A 114 -6.44 -15.86 45.59
N ARG A 115 -7.41 -15.29 44.86
CA ARG A 115 -8.80 -15.19 45.37
C ARG A 115 -9.46 -16.55 45.57
N ALA A 116 -9.26 -17.49 44.66
CA ALA A 116 -9.81 -18.83 44.78
C ALA A 116 -9.19 -19.59 45.97
N GLU A 117 -7.89 -19.43 46.20
CA GLU A 117 -7.19 -19.99 47.37
C GLU A 117 -7.72 -19.40 48.67
N SER A 118 -7.86 -18.07 48.76
CA SER A 118 -8.42 -17.41 49.95
C SER A 118 -9.85 -17.91 50.24
N LYS A 119 -10.69 -18.02 49.21
CA LYS A 119 -12.05 -18.52 49.35
C LYS A 119 -12.08 -19.98 49.81
N ALA A 120 -11.21 -20.83 49.26
CA ALA A 120 -11.11 -22.23 49.67
C ALA A 120 -10.64 -22.36 51.13
N LEU A 121 -9.73 -21.49 51.57
CA LEU A 121 -9.29 -21.46 52.98
C LEU A 121 -10.41 -21.02 53.92
N GLU A 122 -11.20 -20.02 53.55
CA GLU A 122 -12.39 -19.59 54.30
C GLU A 122 -13.40 -20.73 54.41
N GLU A 123 -13.73 -21.39 53.29
CA GLU A 123 -14.66 -22.52 53.25
C GLU A 123 -14.18 -23.71 54.11
N VAL A 124 -12.87 -24.00 54.13
CA VAL A 124 -12.31 -25.03 55.03
C VAL A 124 -12.45 -24.62 56.50
N GLN A 125 -12.19 -23.35 56.84
CA GLN A 125 -12.37 -22.87 58.22
C GLN A 125 -13.83 -22.95 58.68
N GLU A 126 -14.77 -22.54 57.83
CA GLU A 126 -16.21 -22.64 58.12
C GLU A 126 -16.61 -24.10 58.39
N ASN A 127 -16.18 -25.03 57.54
CA ASN A 127 -16.43 -26.47 57.73
C ASN A 127 -15.83 -27.00 59.03
N VAL A 128 -14.62 -26.58 59.41
CA VAL A 128 -13.98 -26.99 60.67
C VAL A 128 -14.74 -26.44 61.88
N VAL A 129 -15.19 -25.18 61.83
CA VAL A 129 -15.99 -24.58 62.90
C VAL A 129 -17.32 -25.33 63.06
N GLU A 130 -17.99 -25.66 61.96
CA GLU A 130 -19.24 -26.43 61.99
C GLU A 130 -19.03 -27.82 62.62
N ILE A 131 -17.98 -28.54 62.22
CA ILE A 131 -17.65 -29.84 62.81
C ILE A 131 -17.36 -29.71 64.31
N ALA A 132 -16.60 -28.70 64.72
CA ALA A 132 -16.27 -28.47 66.12
C ALA A 132 -17.51 -28.15 66.97
N VAL A 133 -18.43 -27.32 66.47
CA VAL A 133 -19.70 -26.99 67.14
C VAL A 133 -20.60 -28.22 67.24
N ASN A 134 -20.69 -29.03 66.18
CA ASN A 134 -21.47 -30.27 66.19
C ASN A 134 -20.88 -31.30 67.17
N ALA A 135 -19.57 -31.44 67.23
CA ALA A 135 -18.89 -32.31 68.19
C ALA A 135 -19.12 -31.83 69.64
N ALA A 136 -18.97 -30.52 69.90
CA ALA A 136 -19.24 -29.94 71.22
C ALA A 136 -20.71 -30.16 71.65
N ARG A 137 -21.67 -29.96 70.73
CA ARG A 137 -23.09 -30.27 70.96
C ARG A 137 -23.29 -31.75 71.32
N SER A 138 -22.64 -32.66 70.61
CA SER A 138 -22.74 -34.10 70.89
C SER A 138 -22.20 -34.47 72.27
N ILE A 139 -21.05 -33.93 72.66
CA ILE A 139 -20.44 -34.17 73.98
C ILE A 139 -21.33 -33.60 75.10
N ILE A 140 -21.89 -32.40 74.91
CA ILE A 140 -22.82 -31.80 75.86
C ILE A 140 -24.06 -32.68 76.03
N LEU A 141 -24.65 -33.18 74.94
CA LEU A 141 -25.82 -34.07 75.02
C LEU A 141 -25.50 -35.37 75.76
N GLU A 142 -24.34 -35.97 75.52
CA GLU A 142 -23.88 -37.18 76.22
C GLU A 142 -23.68 -36.92 77.73
N HIS A 143 -23.05 -35.80 78.09
CA HIS A 143 -22.91 -35.41 79.51
C HIS A 143 -24.24 -35.01 80.17
N MET A 144 -25.20 -34.47 79.40
CA MET A 144 -26.54 -34.15 79.92
C MET A 144 -27.37 -35.42 80.20
N GLU A 145 -27.10 -36.53 79.52
CA GLU A 145 -27.77 -37.81 79.76
C GLU A 145 -27.24 -38.49 81.06
N ASP A 146 -25.98 -38.23 81.42
CA ASP A 146 -25.32 -38.70 82.65
C ASP A 146 -25.46 -37.74 83.86
N ALA A 147 -25.82 -36.47 83.64
CA ALA A 147 -25.98 -35.46 84.68
C ALA A 147 -27.39 -35.49 85.31
N SER A 148 -27.48 -35.26 86.62
CA SER A 148 -28.76 -35.13 87.31
C SER A 148 -29.44 -33.78 86.96
N ASP A 149 -30.73 -33.80 86.64
CA ASP A 149 -31.53 -32.60 86.33
C ASP A 149 -31.34 -31.45 87.35
N ASP A 150 -31.14 -31.78 88.63
CA ASP A 150 -30.91 -30.81 89.72
C ASP A 150 -29.57 -30.05 89.58
N GLU A 151 -28.53 -30.70 89.05
CA GLU A 151 -27.20 -30.11 88.85
C GLU A 151 -27.22 -29.11 87.69
N LEU A 152 -27.92 -29.45 86.61
CA LEU A 152 -28.11 -28.59 85.44
C LEU A 152 -28.94 -27.34 85.76
N ILE A 153 -30.01 -27.48 86.57
CA ILE A 153 -30.82 -26.35 87.02
C ILE A 153 -30.00 -25.40 87.90
N ARG A 154 -29.16 -25.94 88.79
CA ARG A 154 -28.28 -25.13 89.64
C ARG A 154 -27.27 -24.33 88.82
N LEU A 155 -26.67 -24.96 87.81
CA LEU A 155 -25.72 -24.30 86.89
C LEU A 155 -26.39 -23.19 86.07
N ALA A 156 -27.61 -23.40 85.58
CA ALA A 156 -28.37 -22.38 84.85
C ALA A 156 -28.76 -21.19 85.74
N ILE A 157 -29.09 -21.43 87.01
CA ILE A 157 -29.39 -20.37 87.98
C ILE A 157 -28.12 -19.54 88.28
N ASP A 158 -26.97 -20.20 88.45
CA ASP A 158 -25.69 -19.53 88.75
C ASP A 158 -25.18 -18.69 87.56
N ASP A 159 -25.38 -19.16 86.32
CA ASP A 159 -24.98 -18.43 85.10
C ASP A 159 -25.86 -17.20 84.84
N ILE A 160 -27.18 -17.28 85.14
CA ILE A 160 -28.09 -16.12 85.09
C ILE A 160 -27.70 -15.09 86.16
N ASP A 161 -27.35 -15.52 87.39
CA ASP A 161 -26.91 -14.62 88.46
C ASP A 161 -25.64 -13.86 88.06
N ARG A 162 -24.69 -14.54 87.39
CA ARG A 162 -23.44 -13.95 86.88
C ARG A 162 -23.62 -12.98 85.71
N ILE A 163 -24.72 -13.06 84.95
CA ILE A 163 -25.02 -12.12 83.85
C ILE A 163 -25.76 -10.89 84.36
N VAL A 164 -26.49 -11.01 85.48
CA VAL A 164 -27.34 -9.96 86.05
C VAL A 164 -26.62 -9.15 87.15
N HIS A 165 -25.50 -9.64 87.67
CA HIS A 165 -24.56 -8.92 88.55
C HIS A 165 -23.23 -8.65 87.84
#